data_AF-A0AAP6A7Y5-F1
#
_entry.id   AF-A0AAP6A7Y5-F1
#
_cell.length_a   1.000
_cell.length_b   1.000
_cell.length_c   1.000
_cell.angle_alpha   90.00
_cell.angle_beta   90.00
_cell.angle_gamma   90.00
#
_symmetry.space_group_name_H-M   'P 1'
#
loop_
_entity.id
_entity.type
_entity.pdbx_description
1 polymer ?
#
loop_
_entity_poly.entity_id
_entity_poly.type
_entity_poly.pdbx_seq_one_letter_code
_entity_poly.pdbx_strand_id
1 'polypeptide(L)'
;QDFNWSHYAGLLEAIKPARITLADIDYRIGSRWIPLSIYGKFAQETFMGKAYELSDQEVATVLEVSPIDGVITYQSKFAYTYSNATDRSLGVPASRYDSGRKIFENLLNSNQPTITKQVVEGDKKKNVTDVEKTTVLRAKETHLQELFQDFVARFPEVQQMIEDTYNRLYNRTVSKSYDGSHLTIDGLAQNISLRPHQKNAIQRIVEEKRALLAHEVGSGKTLTMLGAGFKLKELGMVHKPLYVVPSSLTAQFGQEIMKFFPTKKVYVTTKKDFAKAKR
;
A
#
# COMPACT_ATOMS: atom_id res chain seq x y z
N GLN A 1 36.60 12.47 -18.62
CA GLN A 1 35.92 13.24 -17.56
C GLN A 1 35.48 12.23 -16.53
N ASP A 2 35.99 12.33 -15.30
CA ASP A 2 35.53 11.47 -14.22
C ASP A 2 34.11 11.88 -13.82
N PHE A 3 33.21 10.90 -13.85
CA PHE A 3 31.82 11.10 -13.49
C PHE A 3 31.73 11.38 -11.99
N ASN A 4 31.10 12.49 -11.59
CA ASN A 4 31.01 12.90 -10.19
C ASN A 4 29.96 12.09 -9.42
N TRP A 5 30.30 10.83 -9.10
CA TRP A 5 29.43 9.90 -8.39
C TRP A 5 28.92 10.43 -7.04
N SER A 6 29.75 11.18 -6.30
CA SER A 6 29.38 11.75 -5.00
C SER A 6 28.25 12.77 -5.12
N HIS A 7 28.25 13.60 -6.16
CA HIS A 7 27.18 14.56 -6.40
C HIS A 7 25.84 13.86 -6.67
N TYR A 8 25.82 12.87 -7.58
CA TYR A 8 24.60 12.13 -7.90
C TYR A 8 24.10 11.27 -6.75
N ALA A 9 25.01 10.68 -5.96
CA ALA A 9 24.65 9.99 -4.73
C ALA A 9 23.92 10.94 -3.76
N GLY A 10 24.42 12.16 -3.56
CA GLY A 10 23.75 13.17 -2.73
C GLY A 10 22.36 13.54 -3.23
N LEU A 11 22.17 13.66 -4.55
CA LEU A 11 20.85 13.90 -5.13
C LEU A 11 19.89 12.73 -4.92
N LEU A 12 20.37 11.49 -5.01
CA LEU A 12 19.57 10.30 -4.75
C LEU A 12 19.19 10.16 -3.27
N GLU A 13 20.10 10.45 -2.35
CA GLU A 13 19.81 10.46 -0.91
C GLU A 13 18.74 11.50 -0.56
N ALA A 14 18.78 12.69 -1.18
CA ALA A 14 17.80 13.75 -0.95
C ALA A 14 16.36 13.40 -1.37
N ILE A 15 16.21 12.44 -2.29
CA ILE A 15 14.89 11.99 -2.78
C ILE A 15 14.46 10.63 -2.23
N LYS A 16 15.24 10.01 -1.33
CA LYS A 16 14.79 8.77 -0.71
C LYS A 16 13.52 9.02 0.10
N PRO A 17 12.55 8.08 0.07
CA PRO A 17 11.40 8.19 0.94
C PRO A 17 11.84 8.32 2.39
N ALA A 18 11.14 9.17 3.16
CA ALA A 18 11.33 9.23 4.60
C ALA A 18 11.08 7.83 5.19
N ARG A 19 11.97 7.38 6.07
CA ARG A 19 11.86 6.06 6.71
C ARG A 19 10.56 5.98 7.51
N ILE A 20 9.77 4.94 7.24
CA ILE A 20 8.55 4.65 7.99
C ILE A 20 8.96 3.89 9.25
N THR A 21 8.57 4.40 10.42
CA THR A 21 8.89 3.77 11.71
C THR A 21 7.83 2.76 12.10
N LEU A 22 8.12 1.93 13.09
CA LEU A 22 7.21 0.90 13.58
C LEU A 22 5.83 1.45 13.97
N ALA A 23 5.77 2.69 14.45
CA ALA A 23 4.52 3.35 14.86
C ALA A 23 3.54 3.54 13.69
N ASP A 24 4.05 3.65 12.46
CA ASP A 24 3.26 3.84 11.24
C ASP A 24 3.12 2.54 10.42
N ILE A 25 3.63 1.42 10.92
CA ILE A 25 3.55 0.11 10.26
C ILE A 25 2.47 -0.71 10.95
N ASP A 26 1.43 -1.09 10.20
CA ASP A 26 0.47 -2.10 10.65
C ASP A 26 1.04 -3.52 10.44
N TYR A 27 1.12 -4.30 11.52
CA TYR A 27 1.65 -5.65 11.49
C TYR A 27 0.97 -6.56 12.52
N ARG A 28 0.92 -7.85 12.20
CA ARG A 28 0.34 -8.90 13.04
C ARG A 28 0.99 -10.25 12.75
N ILE A 29 0.77 -11.24 13.61
CA ILE A 29 1.08 -12.64 13.27
C ILE A 29 0.35 -12.98 11.97
N GLY A 30 1.10 -13.42 10.97
CA GLY A 30 0.60 -13.70 9.62
C GLY A 30 0.97 -12.65 8.58
N SER A 31 1.56 -11.51 8.99
CA SER A 31 2.21 -10.57 8.06
C SER A 31 3.37 -11.29 7.35
N ARG A 32 3.14 -11.70 6.10
CA ARG A 32 4.05 -12.56 5.32
C ARG A 32 5.41 -11.93 5.01
N TRP A 33 5.51 -10.61 5.10
CA TRP A 33 6.75 -9.87 4.89
C TRP A 33 7.65 -9.82 6.13
N ILE A 34 7.14 -10.20 7.31
CA ILE A 34 7.98 -10.31 8.51
C ILE A 34 8.92 -11.51 8.36
N PRO A 35 10.23 -11.34 8.61
CA PRO A 35 11.19 -12.44 8.60
C PRO A 35 10.82 -13.60 9.52
N LEU A 36 11.01 -14.84 9.06
CA LEU A 36 10.68 -16.05 9.83
C LEU A 36 11.46 -16.15 11.14
N SER A 37 12.68 -15.58 11.22
CA SER A 37 13.46 -15.54 12.45
C SER A 37 12.77 -14.78 13.59
N ILE A 38 12.01 -13.73 13.27
CA ILE A 38 11.23 -12.99 14.28
C ILE A 38 10.12 -13.90 14.85
N TYR A 39 9.40 -14.60 13.98
CA TYR A 39 8.39 -15.57 14.42
C TYR A 39 9.01 -16.78 15.14
N GLY A 40 10.20 -17.23 14.72
CA GLY A 40 10.93 -18.31 15.37
C GLY A 40 11.37 -17.95 16.79
N LYS A 41 11.95 -16.76 16.99
CA LYS A 41 12.33 -16.24 18.31
C LYS A 41 11.09 -16.08 19.20
N PHE A 42 10.02 -15.48 18.66
CA PHE A 42 8.75 -15.37 19.37
C PHE A 42 8.21 -16.73 19.82
N ALA A 43 8.25 -17.74 18.94
CA ALA A 43 7.75 -19.07 19.24
C ALA A 43 8.60 -19.79 20.32
N GLN A 44 9.93 -19.66 20.28
CA GLN A 44 10.81 -20.21 21.32
C GLN A 44 10.58 -19.56 22.68
N GLU A 45 10.48 -18.23 22.74
CA GLU A 45 10.27 -17.53 24.01
C GLU A 45 8.88 -17.80 24.58
N THR A 46 7.85 -17.69 23.75
CA THR A 46 6.45 -17.78 24.19
C THR A 46 6.05 -19.20 24.58
N PHE A 47 6.46 -20.20 23.78
CA PHE A 47 5.98 -21.57 23.98
C PHE A 47 6.98 -22.44 24.73
N MET A 48 8.28 -22.20 24.59
CA MET A 48 9.32 -23.02 25.24
C MET A 48 9.93 -22.35 26.48
N GLY A 49 9.70 -21.05 26.68
CA GLY A 49 10.34 -20.28 27.75
C GLY A 49 11.86 -20.15 27.55
N LYS A 50 12.34 -20.30 26.31
CA LYS A 50 13.77 -20.25 25.98
C LYS A 50 14.09 -18.93 25.28
N ALA A 51 15.02 -18.18 25.85
CA ALA A 51 15.56 -16.98 25.22
C ALA A 51 16.64 -17.37 24.19
N TYR A 52 16.54 -16.80 23.00
CA TYR A 52 17.52 -16.96 21.93
C TYR A 52 17.81 -15.60 21.30
N GLU A 53 19.03 -15.40 20.82
CA GLU A 53 19.35 -14.27 19.96
C GLU A 53 18.64 -14.40 18.61
N LEU A 54 18.30 -13.29 17.98
CA LEU A 54 17.60 -13.30 16.68
C LEU A 54 18.42 -13.96 15.56
N SER A 55 19.75 -13.92 15.68
CA SER A 55 20.70 -14.55 14.75
C SER A 55 20.98 -16.03 15.05
N ASP A 56 20.37 -16.61 16.10
CA ASP A 56 20.61 -17.99 16.48
C ASP A 56 20.07 -18.97 15.40
N GLN A 57 20.84 -20.02 15.11
CA GLN A 57 20.46 -21.03 14.13
C GLN A 57 19.21 -21.83 14.57
N GLU A 58 19.02 -22.02 15.87
CA GLU A 58 17.80 -22.66 16.41
C GLU A 58 16.56 -21.83 16.10
N VAL A 59 16.67 -20.49 16.08
CA VAL A 59 15.57 -19.58 15.70
C VAL A 59 15.26 -19.68 14.20
N ALA A 60 16.29 -19.71 13.36
CA ALA A 60 16.14 -19.79 11.91
C ALA A 60 15.48 -21.10 11.43
N THR A 61 15.54 -22.16 12.24
CA THR A 61 15.01 -23.50 11.92
C THR A 61 13.69 -23.80 12.63
N VAL A 62 12.99 -22.82 13.22
CA VAL A 62 11.69 -23.07 13.85
C VAL A 62 10.58 -23.27 12.81
N LEU A 63 10.61 -22.47 11.75
CA LEU A 63 9.56 -22.40 10.73
C LEU A 63 10.13 -22.66 9.34
N GLU A 64 9.34 -23.30 8.50
CA GLU A 64 9.61 -23.46 7.07
C GLU A 64 8.46 -22.88 6.26
N VAL A 65 8.75 -22.41 5.04
CA VAL A 65 7.73 -22.02 4.07
C VAL A 65 7.74 -23.08 2.96
N SER A 66 6.61 -23.75 2.76
CA SER A 66 6.43 -24.67 1.64
C SER A 66 6.66 -23.95 0.31
N PRO A 67 7.53 -24.46 -0.58
CA PRO A 67 7.78 -23.84 -1.88
C PRO A 67 6.62 -24.01 -2.87
N ILE A 68 5.64 -24.85 -2.54
CA ILE A 68 4.52 -25.19 -3.43
C ILE A 68 3.34 -24.23 -3.23
N ASP A 69 2.90 -24.08 -1.98
CA ASP A 69 1.68 -23.34 -1.62
C ASP A 69 1.97 -22.18 -0.64
N GLY A 70 3.22 -22.00 -0.24
CA GLY A 70 3.63 -20.95 0.68
C GLY A 70 3.14 -21.17 2.11
N VAL A 71 2.61 -22.33 2.48
CA VAL A 71 2.17 -22.61 3.85
C VAL A 71 3.36 -22.58 4.79
N ILE A 72 3.20 -21.90 5.92
CA ILE A 72 4.21 -21.84 6.98
C ILE A 72 3.91 -22.93 8.01
N THR A 73 4.87 -23.81 8.27
CA THR A 73 4.73 -24.89 9.26
C THR A 73 5.92 -24.91 10.21
N TYR A 74 5.75 -25.53 11.38
CA TYR A 74 6.88 -25.84 12.23
C TYR A 74 7.78 -26.91 11.61
N GLN A 75 9.07 -26.81 11.89
CA GLN A 75 10.06 -27.82 11.54
C GLN A 75 11.04 -28.08 12.71
N SER A 76 12.11 -28.83 12.44
CA SER A 76 13.19 -29.17 13.38
C SER A 76 12.74 -29.82 14.69
N LYS A 77 13.56 -29.75 15.75
CA LYS A 77 13.23 -30.21 17.10
C LYS A 77 12.02 -29.47 17.67
N PHE A 78 11.78 -28.23 17.21
CA PHE A 78 10.66 -27.43 17.69
C PHE A 78 9.31 -28.10 17.41
N ALA A 79 9.11 -28.64 16.20
CA ALA A 79 7.89 -29.35 15.81
C ALA A 79 7.57 -30.56 16.71
N TYR A 80 8.60 -31.29 17.14
CA TYR A 80 8.45 -32.53 17.92
C TYR A 80 8.56 -32.33 19.45
N THR A 81 8.80 -31.10 19.91
CA THR A 81 8.88 -30.82 21.34
C THR A 81 7.50 -30.93 21.98
N TYR A 82 7.38 -31.73 23.05
CA TYR A 82 6.15 -31.88 23.81
C TYR A 82 5.68 -30.53 24.37
N SER A 83 4.36 -30.30 24.30
CA SER A 83 3.74 -29.09 24.86
C SER A 83 3.89 -29.07 26.39
N ASN A 84 4.40 -27.95 26.92
CA ASN A 84 4.50 -27.69 28.35
C ASN A 84 3.22 -26.99 28.87
N ALA A 85 3.18 -26.66 30.16
CA ALA A 85 2.02 -25.99 30.74
C ALA A 85 1.73 -24.62 30.10
N THR A 86 2.78 -23.84 29.80
CA THR A 86 2.66 -22.51 29.16
C THR A 86 2.01 -22.62 27.79
N ASP A 87 2.55 -23.46 26.90
CA ASP A 87 1.99 -23.68 25.56
C ASP A 87 0.55 -24.19 25.61
N ARG A 88 0.23 -25.15 26.49
CA ARG A 88 -1.16 -25.62 26.66
C ARG A 88 -2.10 -24.54 27.20
N SER A 89 -1.63 -23.65 28.08
CA SER A 89 -2.44 -22.57 28.66
C SER A 89 -2.92 -21.56 27.62
N LEU A 90 -2.19 -21.44 26.50
CA LEU A 90 -2.51 -20.59 25.35
C LEU A 90 -3.44 -21.29 24.35
N GLY A 91 -3.74 -22.57 24.53
CA GLY A 91 -4.68 -23.33 23.72
C GLY A 91 -6.12 -23.32 24.23
N VAL A 92 -6.98 -24.06 23.52
CA VAL A 92 -8.35 -24.37 23.90
C VAL A 92 -8.44 -25.84 24.33
N PRO A 93 -8.64 -26.14 25.63
CA PRO A 93 -8.69 -27.51 26.14
C PRO A 93 -9.72 -28.40 25.42
N ALA A 94 -9.42 -29.69 25.31
CA ALA A 94 -10.27 -30.68 24.66
C ALA A 94 -10.73 -30.26 23.24
N SER A 95 -9.81 -29.72 22.44
CA SER A 95 -10.04 -29.33 21.06
C SER A 95 -8.81 -29.63 20.19
N ARG A 96 -8.93 -29.52 18.86
CA ARG A 96 -7.79 -29.64 17.95
C ARG A 96 -6.76 -28.50 18.12
N TYR A 97 -7.12 -27.44 18.84
CA TYR A 97 -6.29 -26.27 19.15
C TYR A 97 -5.87 -26.23 20.62
N ASP A 98 -5.54 -27.40 21.17
CA ASP A 98 -5.15 -27.61 22.58
C ASP A 98 -3.85 -26.93 23.04
N SER A 99 -3.14 -26.22 22.16
CA SER A 99 -1.88 -25.55 22.43
C SER A 99 -1.77 -24.24 21.67
N GLY A 100 -1.07 -23.27 22.25
CA GLY A 100 -0.78 -21.97 21.64
C GLY A 100 -0.05 -22.11 20.32
N ARG A 101 0.89 -23.07 20.21
CA ARG A 101 1.58 -23.37 18.95
C ARG A 101 0.63 -23.70 17.79
N LYS A 102 -0.41 -24.49 18.02
CA LYS A 102 -1.39 -24.84 16.97
C LYS A 102 -2.21 -23.63 16.52
N ILE A 103 -2.53 -22.72 17.44
CA ILE A 103 -3.23 -21.48 17.11
C ILE A 103 -2.28 -20.54 16.36
N PHE A 104 -1.04 -20.40 16.82
CA PHE A 104 -0.01 -19.59 16.16
C PHE A 104 0.25 -20.02 14.72
N GLU A 105 0.36 -21.32 14.45
CA GLU A 105 0.53 -21.84 13.09
C GLU A 105 -0.66 -21.47 12.17
N ASN A 106 -1.89 -21.41 12.69
CA ASN A 106 -3.04 -20.92 11.93
C ASN A 106 -2.95 -19.41 11.66
N LEU A 107 -2.56 -18.63 12.66
CA LEU A 107 -2.38 -17.19 12.52
C LEU A 107 -1.29 -16.85 11.49
N LEU A 108 -0.16 -17.58 11.49
CA LEU A 108 0.91 -17.43 10.49
C LEU A 108 0.39 -17.61 9.06
N ASN A 109 -0.60 -18.49 8.89
CA ASN A 109 -1.22 -18.78 7.60
C ASN A 109 -2.46 -17.94 7.32
N SER A 110 -2.82 -16.97 8.18
CA SER A 110 -4.06 -16.18 8.10
C SER A 110 -5.33 -17.02 8.01
N ASN A 111 -5.28 -18.23 8.57
CA ASN A 111 -6.44 -19.10 8.68
C ASN A 111 -7.26 -18.71 9.90
N GLN A 112 -8.57 -18.60 9.75
CA GLN A 112 -9.49 -18.32 10.84
C GLN A 112 -10.32 -19.56 11.19
N PRO A 113 -9.80 -20.48 12.02
CA PRO A 113 -10.46 -21.75 12.27
C PRO A 113 -11.69 -21.66 13.18
N THR A 114 -12.57 -22.66 13.08
CA THR A 114 -13.69 -22.89 14.00
C THR A 114 -13.56 -24.27 14.66
N ILE A 115 -14.10 -24.41 15.87
CA ILE A 115 -14.18 -25.69 16.58
C ILE A 115 -15.58 -26.27 16.38
N THR A 116 -15.66 -27.56 16.05
CA THR A 116 -16.92 -28.27 15.82
C THR A 116 -17.13 -29.34 16.89
N LYS A 117 -18.39 -29.63 17.21
CA LYS A 117 -18.81 -30.74 18.08
C LYS A 117 -19.78 -31.66 17.35
N GLN A 118 -19.78 -32.94 17.72
CA GLN A 118 -20.79 -33.89 17.26
C GLN A 118 -22.05 -33.76 18.09
N VAL A 119 -23.20 -33.73 17.43
CA VAL A 119 -24.53 -33.77 18.04
C VAL A 119 -25.32 -34.90 17.38
N VAL A 120 -26.14 -35.59 18.18
CA VAL A 120 -27.03 -36.65 17.72
C VAL A 120 -28.40 -36.04 17.49
N GLU A 121 -28.93 -36.19 16.26
CA GLU A 121 -30.25 -35.73 15.86
C GLU A 121 -31.00 -36.95 15.27
N GLY A 122 -31.81 -37.61 16.10
CA GLY A 122 -32.37 -38.93 15.79
C GLY A 122 -31.27 -40.00 15.64
N ASP A 123 -31.28 -40.76 14.55
CA ASP A 123 -30.28 -41.81 14.26
C ASP A 123 -29.03 -41.28 13.53
N LYS A 124 -28.91 -39.97 13.29
CA LYS A 124 -27.81 -39.38 12.52
C LYS A 124 -26.89 -38.54 13.41
N LYS A 125 -25.57 -38.72 13.23
CA LYS A 125 -24.53 -37.87 13.84
C LYS A 125 -24.22 -36.70 12.91
N LYS A 126 -24.30 -35.47 13.41
CA LYS A 126 -23.98 -34.24 12.67
C LYS A 126 -22.87 -33.47 13.37
N ASN A 127 -21.93 -32.92 12.59
CA ASN A 127 -20.95 -31.95 13.08
C ASN A 127 -21.56 -30.54 13.01
N VAL A 128 -21.60 -29.85 14.14
CA VAL A 128 -22.03 -28.45 14.21
C VAL A 128 -20.94 -27.61 14.87
N THR A 129 -20.93 -26.30 14.65
CA THR A 129 -20.00 -25.39 15.32
C THR A 129 -20.22 -25.40 16.83
N ASP A 130 -19.13 -25.59 17.57
CA ASP A 130 -19.08 -25.36 19.00
C ASP A 130 -18.84 -23.86 19.24
N VAL A 131 -19.93 -23.12 19.44
CA VAL A 131 -19.91 -21.66 19.58
C VAL A 131 -19.08 -21.22 20.80
N GLU A 132 -19.19 -21.95 21.91
CA GLU A 132 -18.45 -21.65 23.14
C GLU A 132 -16.95 -21.82 22.92
N LYS A 133 -16.52 -23.00 22.45
CA LYS A 133 -15.09 -23.24 22.17
C LYS A 133 -14.54 -22.33 21.08
N THR A 134 -15.34 -22.02 20.05
CA THR A 134 -14.92 -21.09 18.98
C THR A 134 -14.75 -19.67 19.52
N THR A 135 -15.59 -19.23 20.46
CA THR A 135 -15.42 -17.93 21.13
C THR A 135 -14.12 -17.90 21.96
N VAL A 136 -13.85 -18.97 22.71
CA VAL A 136 -12.59 -19.09 23.46
C VAL A 136 -11.38 -19.10 22.51
N LEU A 137 -11.47 -19.79 21.36
CA LEU A 137 -10.42 -19.78 20.34
C LEU A 137 -10.14 -18.36 19.82
N ARG A 138 -11.18 -17.56 19.55
CA ARG A 138 -11.01 -16.15 19.13
C ARG A 138 -10.30 -15.33 20.20
N ALA A 139 -10.65 -15.52 21.48
CA ALA A 139 -9.96 -14.85 22.58
C ALA A 139 -8.47 -15.26 22.67
N LYS A 140 -8.15 -16.54 22.44
CA LYS A 140 -6.76 -17.02 22.40
C LYS A 140 -5.99 -16.49 21.19
N GLU A 141 -6.63 -16.36 20.03
CA GLU A 141 -6.04 -15.73 18.84
C GLU A 141 -5.69 -14.26 19.11
N THR A 142 -6.62 -13.47 19.68
CA THR A 142 -6.36 -12.08 20.06
C THR A 142 -5.24 -11.98 21.08
N HIS A 143 -5.26 -12.83 22.10
CA HIS A 143 -4.20 -12.83 23.12
C HIS A 143 -2.82 -13.15 22.55
N LEU A 144 -2.71 -14.07 21.60
CA LEU A 144 -1.44 -14.34 20.91
C LEU A 144 -0.97 -13.15 20.07
N GLN A 145 -1.88 -12.42 19.44
CA GLN A 145 -1.54 -11.20 18.72
C GLN A 145 -1.00 -10.12 19.68
N GLU A 146 -1.64 -9.93 20.84
CA GLU A 146 -1.17 -9.01 21.89
C GLU A 146 0.22 -9.40 22.40
N LEU A 147 0.43 -10.68 22.72
CA LEU A 147 1.75 -11.19 23.13
C LEU A 147 2.83 -10.94 22.06
N PHE A 148 2.46 -11.00 20.78
CA PHE A 148 3.39 -10.68 19.70
C PHE A 148 3.72 -9.19 19.63
N GLN A 149 2.74 -8.30 19.83
CA GLN A 149 2.99 -6.86 19.93
C GLN A 149 3.92 -6.54 21.10
N ASP A 150 3.66 -7.11 22.28
CA ASP A 150 4.49 -6.93 23.47
C ASP A 150 5.91 -7.47 23.25
N PHE A 151 6.04 -8.61 22.58
CA PHE A 151 7.32 -9.19 22.18
C PHE A 151 8.11 -8.24 21.27
N VAL A 152 7.48 -7.71 20.21
CA VAL A 152 8.15 -6.76 19.31
C VAL A 152 8.56 -5.49 20.07
N ALA A 153 7.69 -4.95 20.93
CA ALA A 153 7.98 -3.76 21.72
C ALA A 153 9.17 -3.97 22.69
N ARG A 154 9.39 -5.19 23.17
CA ARG A 154 10.48 -5.54 24.11
C ARG A 154 11.87 -5.56 23.47
N PHE A 155 11.97 -5.88 22.18
CA PHE A 155 13.26 -6.16 21.51
C PHE A 155 13.58 -5.14 20.41
N PRO A 156 14.46 -4.14 20.67
CA PRO A 156 14.84 -3.13 19.68
C PRO A 156 15.36 -3.71 18.35
N GLU A 157 16.09 -4.82 18.40
CA GLU A 157 16.61 -5.51 17.22
C GLU A 157 15.50 -6.12 16.35
N VAL A 158 14.39 -6.57 16.98
CA VAL A 158 13.20 -7.05 16.27
C VAL A 158 12.48 -5.88 15.61
N GLN A 159 12.31 -4.76 16.32
CA GLN A 159 11.70 -3.54 15.77
C GLN A 159 12.46 -3.04 14.54
N GLN A 160 13.80 -2.93 14.67
CA GLN A 160 14.66 -2.50 13.58
C GLN A 160 14.56 -3.41 12.37
N MET A 161 14.55 -4.74 12.57
CA MET A 161 14.43 -5.69 11.47
C MET A 161 13.05 -5.63 10.77
N ILE A 162 11.97 -5.40 11.52
CA ILE A 162 10.62 -5.17 10.95
C ILE A 162 10.62 -3.90 10.10
N GLU A 163 11.12 -2.79 10.64
CA GLU A 163 11.21 -1.52 9.91
C GLU A 163 12.08 -1.63 8.66
N ASP A 164 13.29 -2.20 8.77
CA ASP A 164 14.21 -2.36 7.65
C ASP A 164 13.58 -3.22 6.55
N THR A 165 12.91 -4.30 6.93
CA THR A 165 12.23 -5.18 5.98
C THR A 165 11.07 -4.46 5.31
N TYR A 166 10.23 -3.75 6.09
CA TYR A 166 9.11 -2.99 5.55
C TYR A 166 9.58 -1.89 4.59
N ASN A 167 10.57 -1.09 4.99
CA ASN A 167 11.08 0.00 4.17
C ASN A 167 11.74 -0.52 2.89
N ARG A 168 12.49 -1.63 2.98
CA ARG A 168 13.11 -2.28 1.82
C ARG A 168 12.07 -2.86 0.86
N LEU A 169 10.94 -3.38 1.35
CA LEU A 169 9.94 -4.02 0.49
C LEU A 169 8.88 -3.05 -0.04
N TYR A 170 8.45 -2.08 0.76
CA TYR A 170 7.30 -1.24 0.48
C TYR A 170 7.64 0.24 0.35
N ASN A 171 8.54 0.77 1.18
CA ASN A 171 8.93 2.19 1.14
C ASN A 171 10.01 2.48 0.08
N ARG A 172 9.67 2.22 -1.19
CA ARG A 172 10.63 2.28 -2.31
C ARG A 172 10.28 3.30 -3.39
N THR A 173 9.17 4.00 -3.26
CA THR A 173 8.67 4.91 -4.29
C THR A 173 8.42 6.29 -3.71
N VAL A 174 8.98 7.32 -4.33
CA VAL A 174 8.62 8.71 -4.09
C VAL A 174 7.82 9.23 -5.28
N SER A 175 6.73 9.92 -4.99
CA SER A 175 5.97 10.63 -6.02
C SER A 175 6.81 11.79 -6.55
N LYS A 176 7.03 11.84 -7.86
CA LYS A 176 7.70 12.96 -8.51
C LYS A 176 6.95 14.26 -8.21
N SER A 177 7.66 15.25 -7.68
CA SER A 177 7.18 16.62 -7.55
C SER A 177 7.42 17.36 -8.87
N TYR A 178 6.54 18.30 -9.19
CA TYR A 178 6.65 19.14 -10.39
C TYR A 178 6.63 20.58 -9.94
N ASP A 179 7.67 21.33 -10.25
CA ASP A 179 7.71 22.77 -10.00
C ASP A 179 7.48 23.54 -11.29
N GLY A 180 6.31 24.17 -11.37
CA GLY A 180 5.93 25.04 -12.48
C GLY A 180 6.19 26.51 -12.21
N SER A 181 6.88 26.89 -11.13
CA SER A 181 7.07 28.29 -10.72
C SER A 181 7.64 29.16 -11.85
N HIS A 182 8.55 28.60 -12.65
CA HIS A 182 9.21 29.21 -13.80
C HIS A 182 8.43 29.13 -15.12
N LEU A 183 7.25 28.50 -15.15
CA LEU A 183 6.43 28.42 -16.36
C LEU A 183 5.91 29.79 -16.77
N THR A 184 6.21 30.15 -18.01
CA THR A 184 5.51 31.18 -18.78
C THR A 184 4.57 30.51 -19.77
N ILE A 185 3.39 31.10 -19.98
CA ILE A 185 2.41 30.60 -20.94
C ILE A 185 2.10 31.69 -21.97
N ASP A 186 2.53 31.47 -23.20
CA ASP A 186 2.42 32.49 -24.25
C ASP A 186 0.97 32.76 -24.67
N GLY A 187 0.58 34.02 -24.55
CA GLY A 187 -0.74 34.53 -24.93
C GLY A 187 -1.82 34.37 -23.87
N LEU A 188 -1.45 33.99 -22.63
CA LEU A 188 -2.35 34.11 -21.49
C LEU A 188 -2.70 35.59 -21.27
N ALA A 189 -3.98 35.89 -21.03
CA ALA A 189 -4.45 37.26 -20.80
C ALA A 189 -3.74 37.91 -19.59
N GLN A 190 -3.34 39.18 -19.72
CA GLN A 190 -2.51 39.88 -18.74
C GLN A 190 -3.15 40.01 -17.35
N ASN A 191 -4.49 40.04 -17.27
CA ASN A 191 -5.24 40.11 -16.02
C ASN A 191 -5.48 38.74 -15.36
N ILE A 192 -4.89 37.67 -15.90
CA ILE A 192 -5.11 36.30 -15.43
C ILE A 192 -3.76 35.69 -15.04
N SER A 193 -3.66 35.24 -13.80
CA SER A 193 -2.49 34.57 -13.27
C SER A 193 -2.82 33.12 -12.89
N LEU A 194 -1.85 32.23 -13.11
CA LEU A 194 -1.95 30.84 -12.68
C LEU A 194 -1.58 30.72 -11.21
N ARG A 195 -2.41 30.01 -10.45
CA ARG A 195 -2.11 29.60 -9.07
C ARG A 195 -0.99 28.55 -9.06
N PRO A 196 -0.24 28.40 -7.96
CA PRO A 196 0.87 27.44 -7.87
C PRO A 196 0.50 26.02 -8.29
N HIS A 197 -0.66 25.50 -7.85
CA HIS A 197 -1.11 24.16 -8.22
C HIS A 197 -1.39 24.00 -9.72
N GLN A 198 -1.87 25.05 -10.39
CA GLN A 198 -2.12 25.03 -11.82
C GLN A 198 -0.81 25.03 -12.60
N LYS A 199 0.17 25.82 -12.16
CA LYS A 199 1.52 25.82 -12.73
C LYS A 199 2.16 24.43 -12.61
N ASN A 200 2.13 23.84 -11.42
CA ASN A 200 2.70 22.51 -11.18
C ASN A 200 1.99 21.42 -11.99
N ALA A 201 0.66 21.51 -12.12
CA ALA A 201 -0.12 20.60 -12.96
C ALA A 201 0.20 20.76 -14.46
N ILE A 202 0.42 21.98 -14.95
CA ILE A 202 0.88 22.22 -16.32
C ILE A 202 2.27 21.63 -16.52
N GLN A 203 3.20 21.85 -15.58
CA GLN A 203 4.56 21.28 -15.64
C GLN A 203 4.51 19.75 -15.74
N ARG A 204 3.67 19.12 -14.91
CA ARG A 204 3.43 17.67 -14.98
C ARG A 204 2.92 17.22 -16.35
N ILE A 205 1.96 17.93 -16.94
CA ILE A 205 1.44 17.58 -18.26
C ILE A 205 2.52 17.73 -19.35
N VAL A 206 3.35 18.77 -19.26
CA VAL A 206 4.44 19.01 -20.21
C VAL A 206 5.49 17.89 -20.14
N GLU A 207 5.91 17.50 -18.94
CA GLU A 207 6.93 16.46 -18.75
C GLU A 207 6.42 15.05 -19.03
N GLU A 208 5.28 14.68 -18.45
CA GLU A 208 4.76 13.31 -18.51
C GLU A 208 3.91 13.04 -19.75
N LYS A 209 3.46 14.10 -20.44
CA LYS A 209 2.57 14.05 -21.63
C LYS A 209 1.20 13.41 -21.37
N ARG A 210 0.93 13.00 -20.13
CA ARG A 210 -0.34 12.46 -19.66
C ARG A 210 -0.55 12.86 -18.20
N ALA A 211 -1.77 13.28 -17.86
CA ALA A 211 -2.14 13.54 -16.47
C ALA A 211 -3.66 13.43 -16.28
N LEU A 212 -4.06 13.11 -15.05
CA LEU A 212 -5.44 13.25 -14.56
C LEU A 212 -5.50 14.47 -13.64
N LEU A 213 -6.38 15.43 -13.97
CA LEU A 213 -6.63 16.60 -13.13
C LEU A 213 -7.79 16.33 -12.16
N ALA A 214 -7.55 15.53 -11.13
CA ALA A 214 -8.51 15.18 -10.08
C ALA A 214 -8.65 16.29 -9.00
N HIS A 215 -8.71 17.55 -9.42
CA HIS A 215 -8.92 18.68 -8.51
C HIS A 215 -10.40 18.93 -8.25
N GLU A 216 -10.72 19.55 -7.11
CA GLU A 216 -12.09 19.96 -6.75
C GLU A 216 -12.74 20.90 -7.78
N VAL A 217 -14.07 21.03 -7.73
CA VAL A 217 -14.82 21.97 -8.57
C VAL A 217 -14.39 23.41 -8.24
N GLY A 218 -14.29 24.28 -9.25
CA GLY A 218 -13.85 25.67 -9.05
C GLY A 218 -12.33 25.88 -8.95
N SER A 219 -11.52 24.82 -8.88
CA SER A 219 -10.04 24.91 -8.81
C SER A 219 -9.35 25.42 -10.09
N GLY A 220 -10.11 25.73 -11.15
CA GLY A 220 -9.57 26.23 -12.42
C GLY A 220 -8.96 25.15 -13.31
N LYS A 221 -9.58 23.96 -13.37
CA LYS A 221 -9.15 22.84 -14.22
C LYS A 221 -9.10 23.22 -15.72
N THR A 222 -10.08 23.97 -16.23
CA THR A 222 -10.07 24.39 -17.63
C THR A 222 -8.87 25.27 -17.96
N LEU A 223 -8.61 26.30 -17.15
CA LEU A 223 -7.45 27.17 -17.34
C LEU A 223 -6.14 26.37 -17.31
N THR A 224 -6.03 25.39 -16.42
CA THR A 224 -4.87 24.47 -16.34
C THR A 224 -4.72 23.66 -17.63
N MET A 225 -5.81 23.05 -18.12
CA MET A 225 -5.80 22.23 -19.33
C MET A 225 -5.47 23.06 -20.58
N LEU A 226 -6.02 24.27 -20.70
CA LEU A 226 -5.72 25.18 -21.80
C LEU A 226 -4.27 25.68 -21.74
N GLY A 227 -3.80 26.08 -20.55
CA GLY A 227 -2.40 26.47 -20.34
C GLY A 227 -1.44 25.37 -20.75
N ALA A 228 -1.72 24.12 -20.38
CA ALA A 228 -0.91 22.97 -20.79
C ALA A 228 -0.94 22.73 -22.29
N GLY A 229 -2.12 22.73 -22.93
CA GLY A 229 -2.23 22.50 -24.37
C GLY A 229 -1.55 23.58 -25.21
N PHE A 230 -1.64 24.85 -24.80
CA PHE A 230 -0.92 25.94 -25.47
C PHE A 230 0.58 25.90 -25.19
N LYS A 231 1.02 25.53 -23.98
CA LYS A 231 2.44 25.37 -23.67
C LYS A 231 3.07 24.22 -24.44
N LEU A 232 2.39 23.08 -24.54
CA LEU A 232 2.82 21.96 -25.38
C LEU A 232 2.96 22.38 -26.85
N LYS A 233 2.05 23.23 -27.34
CA LYS A 233 2.09 23.76 -28.71
C LYS A 233 3.25 24.73 -28.91
N GLU A 234 3.48 25.63 -27.94
CA GLU A 234 4.60 26.57 -27.91
C GLU A 234 5.95 25.83 -27.94
N LEU A 235 6.07 24.75 -27.16
CA LEU A 235 7.26 23.89 -27.13
C LEU A 235 7.40 22.97 -28.35
N GLY A 236 6.49 23.04 -29.33
CA GLY A 236 6.52 22.21 -30.54
C GLY A 236 6.19 20.72 -30.29
N MET A 237 5.75 20.35 -29.09
CA MET A 237 5.41 18.96 -28.74
C MET A 237 4.08 18.51 -29.35
N VAL A 238 3.18 19.47 -29.65
CA VAL A 238 1.91 19.21 -30.35
C VAL A 238 1.65 20.28 -31.40
N HIS A 239 1.01 19.91 -32.51
CA HIS A 239 0.70 20.86 -33.59
C HIS A 239 -0.71 21.47 -33.46
N LYS A 240 -1.71 20.63 -33.15
CA LYS A 240 -3.12 21.02 -33.05
C LYS A 240 -3.75 20.37 -31.81
N PRO A 241 -3.78 21.06 -30.66
CA PRO A 241 -4.51 20.60 -29.48
C PRO A 241 -5.99 20.40 -29.80
N LEU A 242 -6.55 19.24 -29.46
CA LEU A 242 -7.96 18.91 -29.58
C LEU A 242 -8.54 18.71 -28.18
N TYR A 243 -9.63 19.41 -27.88
CA TYR A 243 -10.35 19.27 -26.61
C TYR A 243 -11.71 18.63 -26.88
N VAL A 244 -11.96 17.50 -26.22
CA VAL A 244 -13.26 16.81 -26.28
C VAL A 244 -14.03 17.16 -25.02
N VAL A 245 -15.20 17.78 -25.20
CA VAL A 245 -16.08 18.21 -24.10
C VAL A 245 -17.51 17.75 -24.39
N PRO A 246 -18.36 17.58 -23.36
CA PRO A 246 -19.79 17.38 -23.55
C PRO A 246 -20.40 18.43 -24.47
N SER A 247 -21.34 18.04 -25.34
CA SER A 247 -21.93 18.92 -26.35
C SER A 247 -22.63 20.15 -25.77
N SER A 248 -23.14 20.05 -24.54
CA SER A 248 -23.73 21.16 -23.79
C SER A 248 -22.70 22.22 -23.37
N LEU A 249 -21.42 21.87 -23.29
CA LEU A 249 -20.34 22.73 -22.81
C LEU A 249 -19.49 23.31 -23.93
N THR A 250 -19.66 22.90 -25.19
CA THR A 250 -18.77 23.31 -26.29
C THR A 250 -18.70 24.84 -26.47
N ALA A 251 -19.84 25.54 -26.39
CA ALA A 251 -19.88 26.99 -26.51
C ALA A 251 -19.20 27.68 -25.31
N GLN A 252 -19.48 27.23 -24.09
CA GLN A 252 -18.85 27.75 -22.87
C GLN A 252 -17.34 27.53 -22.89
N PHE A 253 -16.89 26.35 -23.30
CA PHE A 253 -15.48 26.02 -23.41
C PHE A 253 -14.76 26.91 -24.43
N GLY A 254 -15.41 27.16 -25.59
CA GLY A 254 -14.92 28.13 -26.57
C GLY A 254 -14.77 29.55 -26.01
N GLN A 255 -15.76 30.01 -25.23
CA GLN A 255 -15.69 31.31 -24.54
C GLN A 255 -14.56 31.36 -23.50
N GLU A 256 -14.33 30.27 -22.76
CA GLU A 256 -13.20 30.19 -21.82
C GLU A 256 -11.86 30.31 -22.55
N ILE A 257 -11.70 29.71 -23.74
CA ILE A 257 -10.47 29.90 -24.54
C ILE A 257 -10.28 31.36 -24.92
N MET A 258 -11.33 32.03 -25.43
CA MET A 258 -11.23 33.44 -25.82
C MET A 258 -10.99 34.36 -24.62
N LYS A 259 -11.52 34.01 -23.45
CA LYS A 259 -11.28 34.74 -22.20
C LYS A 259 -9.83 34.59 -21.72
N PHE A 260 -9.30 33.37 -21.71
CA PHE A 260 -7.97 33.09 -21.18
C PHE A 260 -6.85 33.39 -22.19
N PHE A 261 -7.12 33.20 -23.49
CA PHE A 261 -6.16 33.29 -24.58
C PHE A 261 -6.72 34.11 -25.76
N PRO A 262 -6.98 35.41 -25.58
CA PRO A 262 -7.75 36.23 -26.53
C PRO A 262 -7.11 36.37 -27.91
N THR A 263 -5.79 36.14 -28.03
CA THR A 263 -5.05 36.25 -29.30
C THR A 263 -4.96 34.92 -30.07
N LYS A 264 -5.41 33.80 -29.49
CA LYS A 264 -5.31 32.48 -30.13
C LYS A 264 -6.54 32.20 -30.99
N LYS A 265 -6.32 31.79 -32.24
CA LYS A 265 -7.40 31.36 -33.14
C LYS A 265 -7.82 29.93 -32.80
N VAL A 266 -9.10 29.71 -32.56
CA VAL A 266 -9.67 28.40 -32.25
C VAL A 266 -10.87 28.06 -33.11
N TYR A 267 -10.99 26.78 -33.45
CA TYR A 267 -12.17 26.23 -34.09
C TYR A 267 -13.08 25.64 -33.02
N VAL A 268 -14.32 26.12 -32.97
CA VAL A 268 -15.33 25.67 -32.01
C VAL A 268 -16.50 25.11 -32.80
N THR A 269 -16.80 23.83 -32.61
CA THR A 269 -17.96 23.19 -33.23
C THR A 269 -19.25 23.73 -32.62
N THR A 270 -20.25 23.96 -33.44
CA THR A 270 -21.59 24.38 -33.03
C THR A 270 -22.57 23.22 -33.13
N LYS A 271 -23.76 23.36 -32.52
CA LYS A 271 -24.83 22.35 -32.67
C LYS A 271 -25.19 22.06 -34.14
N LYS A 272 -25.03 23.04 -35.03
CA LYS A 272 -25.29 22.89 -36.48
C LYS A 272 -24.30 21.94 -37.16
N ASP A 273 -23.08 21.83 -36.63
CA ASP A 273 -22.03 20.95 -37.18
C ASP A 273 -22.27 19.49 -36.82
N PHE A 274 -23.14 19.20 -35.85
CA PHE A 274 -23.57 17.85 -35.48
C PHE A 274 -24.89 17.42 -36.15
N ALA A 275 -25.44 18.23 -37.06
CA ALA A 275 -26.64 17.88 -37.80
C ALA A 275 -26.39 16.67 -38.72
N LYS A 276 -27.38 15.77 -38.83
CA LYS A 276 -27.27 14.46 -39.51
C LYS A 276 -26.79 14.53 -40.97
N ALA A 277 -26.99 15.65 -41.65
CA ALA A 277 -26.55 15.89 -43.02
C ALA A 277 -25.06 16.25 -43.17
N LYS A 278 -24.35 16.52 -42.06
CA LYS A 278 -22.95 16.95 -42.01
C LYS A 278 -22.06 16.05 -41.14
N ARG A 279 -22.60 14.91 -40.68
CA ARG A 279 -21.91 13.94 -39.84
C ARG A 279 -21.22 12.87 -40.68
#